data_AF-A0A353RD96-F1
#
_entry.id   AF-A0A353RD96-F1
#
_cell.length_a   1.000
_cell.length_b   1.000
_cell.length_c   1.000
_cell.angle_alpha   90.00
_cell.angle_beta   90.00
_cell.angle_gamma   90.00
#
_symmetry.space_group_name_H-M   'P 1'
#
loop_
_entity.id
_entity.type
_entity.pdbx_description
1 polymer ?
#
loop_
_entity_poly.entity_id
_entity_poly.type
_entity_poly.pdbx_seq_one_letter_code
_entity_poly.pdbx_strand_id
1 'polypeptide(L)'
;MQRTRKSGRKEPPRVYDRATGEYRPVPRGARTPPDFATCARSRAEARRRHRRRALLLFNIFLFVAVLAVAAALSLTVLFRASAVRVTGSSRYPARQIAAASGIRTGDNLFLIQTGRAAAKIKGKFPYLGEVSVLRRFPSEVEIRVAEEPVCGAVAYGKKYIVAGADGRALEIADRPPKGCAVLKGLGVKNARAGAAVEFTGGGTAELVRTVSDAFRKGGLDRISSVDFSQPSRILAVYDGRVTINFGLPSDLDYKIRFAR
;
A
#
# COMPACT_ATOMS: atom_id res chain seq x y z
N MET A 1 -3.49 49.04 87.23
CA MET A 1 -3.69 50.47 86.91
C MET A 1 -3.58 50.63 85.40
N GLN A 2 -4.70 50.87 84.71
CA GLN A 2 -4.82 50.88 83.24
C GLN A 2 -4.26 52.18 82.63
N ARG A 3 -3.47 52.10 81.55
CA ARG A 3 -3.06 53.26 80.74
C ARG A 3 -3.80 53.27 79.41
N THR A 4 -4.58 54.33 79.20
CA THR A 4 -5.40 54.62 78.03
C THR A 4 -4.53 55.01 76.82
N ARG A 5 -4.77 54.37 75.66
CA ARG A 5 -4.15 54.73 74.37
C ARG A 5 -4.87 55.95 73.77
N LYS A 6 -4.21 57.10 73.69
CA LYS A 6 -4.67 58.25 72.88
C LYS A 6 -4.44 57.94 71.40
N SER A 7 -5.53 57.78 70.66
CA SER A 7 -5.56 57.72 69.20
C SER A 7 -5.39 59.12 68.61
N GLY A 8 -4.21 59.45 68.11
CA GLY A 8 -3.98 60.65 67.31
C GLY A 8 -4.39 60.39 65.86
N ARG A 9 -5.47 61.03 65.38
CA ARG A 9 -5.79 61.08 63.94
C ARG A 9 -4.71 61.90 63.23
N LYS A 10 -3.88 61.25 62.40
CA LYS A 10 -2.98 61.95 61.45
C LYS A 10 -3.83 62.67 60.40
N GLU A 11 -3.56 63.96 60.19
CA GLU A 11 -4.20 64.74 59.13
C GLU A 11 -3.85 64.18 57.74
N PRO A 12 -4.78 64.23 56.77
CA PRO A 12 -4.54 63.74 55.42
C PRO A 12 -3.49 64.60 54.70
N PRO A 13 -2.65 64.00 53.84
CA PRO A 13 -1.68 64.75 53.05
C PRO A 13 -2.37 65.81 52.19
N ARG A 14 -1.75 66.99 52.08
CA ARG A 14 -2.21 68.11 51.26
C ARG A 14 -1.26 68.32 50.08
N VAL A 15 -1.80 68.72 48.93
CA VAL A 15 -1.03 69.02 47.71
C VAL A 15 -1.21 70.48 47.35
N TYR A 16 -0.14 71.13 46.89
CA TYR A 16 -0.15 72.52 46.46
C TYR A 16 -0.89 72.67 45.11
N ASP A 17 -1.94 73.48 45.08
CA ASP A 17 -2.70 73.80 43.87
C ASP A 17 -2.15 75.10 43.25
N ARG A 18 -1.48 74.99 42.10
CA ARG A 18 -0.87 76.14 41.41
C ARG A 18 -1.89 77.14 40.86
N ALA A 19 -3.14 76.73 40.65
CA ALA A 19 -4.17 77.62 40.12
C ALA A 19 -4.78 78.51 41.21
N THR A 20 -4.87 78.01 42.46
CA THR A 20 -5.47 78.73 43.58
C THR A 20 -4.48 79.19 44.64
N GLY A 21 -3.20 78.77 44.56
CA GLY A 21 -2.14 79.17 45.49
C GLY A 21 -2.21 78.52 46.88
N GLU A 22 -3.12 77.56 47.09
CA GLU A 22 -3.41 76.97 48.40
C GLU A 22 -3.12 75.47 48.46
N TYR A 23 -2.94 74.96 49.68
CA TYR A 23 -2.81 73.52 49.94
C TYR A 23 -4.18 72.86 50.11
N ARG A 24 -4.58 72.07 49.12
CA ARG A 24 -5.84 71.31 49.14
C ARG A 24 -5.64 69.87 49.65
N PRO A 25 -6.57 69.32 50.44
CA PRO A 25 -6.52 67.92 50.86
C PRO A 25 -6.72 66.98 49.65
N VAL A 26 -5.93 65.91 49.58
CA VAL A 26 -6.04 64.94 48.48
C VAL A 26 -7.43 64.26 48.50
N PRO A 27 -8.15 64.19 47.37
CA PRO A 27 -9.43 63.49 47.29
C PRO A 27 -9.29 62.03 47.75
N ARG A 28 -10.08 61.64 48.77
CA ARG A 28 -10.16 60.23 49.22
C ARG A 28 -10.79 59.40 48.11
N GLY A 29 -9.96 58.79 47.27
CA GLY A 29 -10.40 57.96 46.15
C GLY A 29 -9.56 58.07 44.88
N ALA A 30 -8.58 58.97 44.82
CA ALA A 30 -7.62 58.99 43.74
C ALA A 30 -6.80 57.69 43.76
N ARG A 31 -7.05 56.79 42.79
CA ARG A 31 -6.19 55.62 42.55
C ARG A 31 -4.78 56.14 42.33
N THR A 32 -3.86 55.81 43.24
CA THR A 32 -2.43 56.06 43.04
C THR A 32 -2.04 55.55 41.66
N PRO A 33 -1.34 56.34 40.83
CA PRO A 33 -0.88 55.85 39.54
C PRO A 33 -0.10 54.55 39.78
N PRO A 34 -0.33 53.48 38.98
CA PRO A 34 0.35 52.22 39.19
C PRO A 34 1.85 52.51 39.22
N ASP A 35 2.50 52.10 40.31
CA ASP A 35 3.91 52.39 40.55
C ASP A 35 4.68 51.95 39.30
N PHE A 36 5.33 52.90 38.61
CA PHE A 36 6.06 52.62 37.37
C PHE A 36 7.05 51.47 37.56
N ALA A 37 7.58 51.30 38.78
CA ALA A 37 8.41 50.16 39.15
C ALA A 37 7.65 48.83 39.10
N THR A 38 6.39 48.77 39.53
CA THR A 38 5.55 47.56 39.45
C THR A 38 5.16 47.21 38.00
N CYS A 39 4.82 48.20 37.16
CA CYS A 39 4.57 47.96 35.73
C CYS A 39 5.85 47.58 34.96
N ALA A 40 7.00 48.13 35.33
CA ALA A 40 8.29 47.74 34.76
C ALA A 40 8.69 46.31 35.18
N ARG A 41 8.46 45.94 36.46
CA ARG A 41 8.69 44.58 36.98
C ARG A 41 7.77 43.56 36.31
N SER A 42 6.47 43.83 36.16
CA SER A 42 5.54 42.91 35.50
C SER A 42 5.86 42.71 34.01
N ARG A 43 6.28 43.77 33.29
CA ARG A 43 6.76 43.66 31.90
C ARG A 43 8.09 42.90 31.83
N ALA A 44 9.01 43.10 32.77
CA ALA A 44 10.27 42.36 32.84
C ALA A 44 10.03 40.87 33.14
N GLU A 45 9.10 40.55 34.04
CA GLU A 45 8.69 39.17 34.34
C GLU A 45 7.97 38.51 33.17
N ALA A 46 7.06 39.21 32.49
CA ALA A 46 6.42 38.73 31.27
C ALA A 46 7.46 38.43 30.17
N ARG A 47 8.43 39.34 29.96
CA ARG A 47 9.56 39.10 29.03
C ARG A 47 10.41 37.90 29.46
N ARG A 48 10.70 37.74 30.76
CA ARG A 48 11.43 36.57 31.29
C ARG A 48 10.65 35.27 31.08
N ARG A 49 9.33 35.25 31.30
CA ARG A 49 8.45 34.09 31.05
C ARG A 49 8.39 33.74 29.57
N HIS A 50 8.25 34.74 28.68
CA HIS A 50 8.31 34.54 27.23
C HIS A 50 9.66 33.98 26.78
N ARG A 51 10.78 34.53 27.28
CA ARG A 51 12.11 34.00 26.98
C ARG A 51 12.29 32.56 27.47
N ARG A 52 11.81 32.22 28.68
CA ARG A 52 11.86 30.84 29.20
C ARG A 52 11.03 29.88 28.36
N ARG A 53 9.82 30.25 27.96
CA ARG A 53 8.97 29.43 27.08
C ARG A 53 9.60 29.26 25.69
N ALA A 54 10.15 30.33 25.12
CA ALA A 54 10.86 30.27 23.84
C ALA A 54 12.10 29.35 23.91
N LEU A 55 12.88 29.42 24.99
CA LEU A 55 14.02 28.53 25.22
C LEU A 55 13.59 27.06 25.43
N LEU A 56 12.49 26.82 26.15
CA LEU A 56 11.95 25.46 26.30
C LEU A 56 11.49 24.90 24.96
N LEU A 57 10.75 25.68 24.18
CA LEU A 57 10.31 25.27 22.83
C LEU A 57 11.50 25.06 21.90
N PHE A 58 12.53 25.92 21.99
CA PHE A 58 13.77 25.76 21.23
C PHE A 58 14.50 24.47 21.62
N ASN A 59 14.61 24.16 22.91
CA ASN A 59 15.24 22.94 23.38
C ASN A 59 14.46 21.69 22.97
N ILE A 60 13.12 21.72 23.03
CA ILE A 60 12.26 20.64 22.54
C ILE A 60 12.46 20.46 21.03
N PHE A 61 12.43 21.56 20.27
CA PHE A 61 12.68 21.53 18.82
C PHE A 61 14.05 20.95 18.50
N LEU A 62 15.10 21.38 19.20
CA LEU A 62 16.46 20.87 19.03
C LEU A 62 16.53 19.37 19.36
N PHE A 63 15.90 18.94 20.45
CA PHE A 63 15.83 17.53 20.83
C PHE A 63 15.13 16.68 19.76
N VAL A 64 13.97 17.14 19.25
CA VAL A 64 13.25 16.47 18.16
C VAL A 64 14.08 16.44 16.88
N ALA A 65 14.80 17.53 16.56
CA ALA A 65 15.67 17.59 15.40
C ALA A 65 16.82 16.58 15.49
N VAL A 66 17.47 16.47 16.66
CA VAL A 66 18.54 15.47 16.89
C VAL A 66 17.98 14.05 16.76
N LEU A 67 16.80 13.78 17.33
CA LEU A 67 16.15 12.47 17.17
C LEU A 67 15.80 12.17 15.71
N ALA A 68 15.33 13.15 14.95
CA ALA A 68 15.04 12.99 13.53
C ALA A 68 16.29 12.66 12.71
N VAL A 69 17.42 13.34 13.00
CA VAL A 69 18.71 13.05 12.36
C VAL A 69 19.21 11.65 12.73
N ALA A 70 19.16 11.28 14.01
CA ALA A 70 19.56 9.95 14.47
C ALA A 70 18.69 8.84 13.85
N ALA A 71 17.38 9.06 13.75
CA ALA A 71 16.47 8.15 13.07
C ALA A 71 16.79 8.05 11.57
N ALA A 72 17.03 9.17 10.88
CA ALA A 72 17.38 9.17 9.47
C ALA A 72 18.71 8.42 9.19
N LEU A 73 19.73 8.63 10.02
CA LEU A 73 20.99 7.88 9.94
C LEU A 73 20.80 6.39 10.21
N SER A 74 20.01 6.04 11.23
CA SER A 74 19.70 4.63 11.53
C SER A 74 18.95 3.95 10.38
N LEU A 75 17.95 4.63 9.81
CA LEU A 75 17.17 4.17 8.65
C LEU A 75 18.05 4.00 7.41
N THR A 76 18.98 4.94 7.19
CA THR A 76 19.84 4.90 6.00
C THR A 76 20.98 3.92 6.12
N VAL A 77 21.48 3.57 7.31
CA VAL A 77 22.62 2.64 7.49
C VAL A 77 22.17 1.20 7.73
N LEU A 78 21.19 0.99 8.62
CA LEU A 78 20.80 -0.35 9.07
C LEU A 78 19.77 -1.02 8.16
N PHE A 79 18.95 -0.24 7.44
CA PHE A 79 17.81 -0.74 6.66
C PHE A 79 18.02 -0.65 5.14
N ARG A 80 19.23 -1.00 4.69
CA ARG A 80 19.54 -1.15 3.28
C ARG A 80 19.29 -2.58 2.82
N ALA A 81 18.74 -2.73 1.63
CA ALA A 81 18.62 -4.02 0.96
C ALA A 81 20.01 -4.56 0.61
N SER A 82 20.53 -5.50 1.39
CA SER A 82 21.79 -6.22 1.15
C SER A 82 21.61 -7.32 0.11
N ALA A 83 20.45 -7.99 0.11
CA ALA A 83 20.14 -9.08 -0.81
C ALA A 83 18.68 -9.04 -1.29
N VAL A 84 18.48 -9.47 -2.53
CA VAL A 84 17.16 -9.74 -3.13
C VAL A 84 17.07 -11.23 -3.40
N ARG A 85 16.25 -11.93 -2.62
CA ARG A 85 16.06 -13.38 -2.73
C ARG A 85 14.76 -13.68 -3.47
N VAL A 86 14.83 -14.49 -4.52
CA VAL A 86 13.65 -14.99 -5.22
C VAL A 86 13.34 -16.41 -4.75
N THR A 87 12.10 -16.66 -4.34
CA THR A 87 11.62 -17.96 -3.84
C THR A 87 10.37 -18.40 -4.60
N GLY A 88 10.14 -19.71 -4.65
CA GLY A 88 8.99 -20.32 -5.32
C GLY A 88 9.32 -20.97 -6.66
N SER A 89 8.28 -21.22 -7.47
CA SER A 89 8.40 -21.93 -8.75
C SER A 89 8.28 -20.96 -9.91
N SER A 90 9.22 -21.04 -10.86
CA SER A 90 9.19 -20.25 -12.08
C SER A 90 10.06 -20.84 -13.19
N ARG A 91 9.55 -20.78 -14.41
CA ARG A 91 10.29 -20.96 -15.66
C ARG A 91 11.34 -19.88 -15.92
N TYR A 92 11.19 -18.70 -15.31
CA TYR A 92 12.12 -17.59 -15.51
C TYR A 92 13.27 -17.69 -14.51
N PRO A 93 14.52 -17.41 -14.92
CA PRO A 93 15.65 -17.39 -13.99
C PRO A 93 15.44 -16.36 -12.88
N ALA A 94 15.74 -16.74 -11.63
CA ALA A 94 15.66 -15.87 -10.46
C ALA A 94 16.37 -14.52 -10.65
N ARG A 95 17.52 -14.50 -11.34
CA ARG A 95 18.26 -13.27 -11.65
C ARG A 95 17.46 -12.31 -12.54
N GLN A 96 16.71 -12.82 -13.53
CA GLN A 96 15.88 -11.99 -14.40
C GLN A 96 14.67 -11.42 -13.65
N ILE A 97 14.07 -12.22 -12.77
CA ILE A 97 12.96 -11.80 -11.90
C ILE A 97 13.42 -10.68 -10.96
N ALA A 98 14.54 -10.88 -10.27
CA ALA A 98 15.14 -9.89 -9.38
C ALA A 98 15.46 -8.58 -10.13
N ALA A 99 16.07 -8.66 -11.32
CA ALA A 99 16.36 -7.48 -12.13
C ALA A 99 15.09 -6.72 -12.58
N ALA A 100 14.00 -7.44 -12.90
CA ALA A 100 12.75 -6.82 -13.30
C ALA A 100 12.02 -6.09 -12.16
N SER A 101 12.29 -6.48 -10.91
CA SER A 101 11.75 -5.77 -9.73
C SER A 101 12.19 -4.29 -9.70
N GLY A 102 13.37 -3.99 -10.27
CA GLY A 102 14.00 -2.68 -10.22
C GLY A 102 14.62 -2.34 -8.87
N ILE A 103 14.62 -3.27 -7.92
CA ILE A 103 15.24 -3.12 -6.59
C ILE A 103 16.72 -3.46 -6.73
N ARG A 104 17.58 -2.56 -6.23
CA ARG A 104 19.04 -2.72 -6.26
C ARG A 104 19.57 -2.95 -4.85
N THR A 105 20.71 -3.63 -4.78
CA THR A 105 21.48 -3.71 -3.55
C THR A 105 21.87 -2.30 -3.09
N GLY A 106 21.62 -1.99 -1.82
CA GLY A 106 21.83 -0.68 -1.21
C GLY A 106 20.57 0.19 -1.11
N ASP A 107 19.48 -0.17 -1.80
CA ASP A 107 18.22 0.59 -1.72
C ASP A 107 17.66 0.58 -0.28
N ASN A 108 17.08 1.70 0.15
CA ASN A 108 16.45 1.80 1.47
C ASN A 108 15.15 0.99 1.49
N LEU A 109 15.06 0.00 2.38
CA LEU A 109 13.91 -0.90 2.52
C LEU A 109 12.58 -0.17 2.71
N PHE A 110 12.57 0.94 3.46
CA PHE A 110 11.36 1.73 3.70
C PHE A 110 10.88 2.48 2.45
N LEU A 111 11.79 2.86 1.56
CA LEU A 111 11.46 3.60 0.34
C LEU A 111 11.06 2.69 -0.82
N ILE A 112 11.40 1.39 -0.77
CA ILE A 112 11.05 0.43 -1.80
C ILE A 112 9.52 0.33 -1.94
N GLN A 113 9.00 0.57 -3.14
CA GLN A 113 7.58 0.39 -3.45
C GLN A 113 7.30 -1.07 -3.84
N THR A 114 7.07 -1.94 -2.85
CA THR A 114 6.88 -3.39 -3.06
C THR A 114 5.75 -3.73 -4.03
N GLY A 115 4.59 -3.06 -3.94
CA GLY A 115 3.47 -3.27 -4.85
C GLY A 115 3.80 -2.89 -6.30
N ARG A 116 4.54 -1.80 -6.50
CA ARG A 116 4.99 -1.38 -7.83
C ARG A 116 6.04 -2.34 -8.41
N ALA A 117 6.94 -2.85 -7.57
CA ALA A 117 7.91 -3.87 -7.98
C ALA A 117 7.20 -5.17 -8.39
N ALA A 118 6.22 -5.64 -7.61
CA ALA A 118 5.40 -6.81 -7.95
C ALA A 118 4.66 -6.62 -9.29
N ALA A 119 4.04 -5.47 -9.50
CA ALA A 119 3.34 -5.15 -10.74
C ALA A 119 4.27 -5.11 -11.97
N LYS A 120 5.48 -4.54 -11.83
CA LYS A 120 6.49 -4.55 -12.90
C LYS A 120 6.91 -5.97 -13.28
N ILE A 121 7.16 -6.83 -12.29
CA ILE A 121 7.50 -8.24 -12.50
C ILE A 121 6.36 -8.94 -13.24
N LYS A 122 5.12 -8.83 -12.74
CA LYS A 122 3.94 -9.47 -13.33
C LYS A 122 3.66 -9.00 -14.76
N GLY A 123 3.89 -7.72 -15.05
CA GLY A 123 3.75 -7.17 -16.41
C GLY A 123 4.83 -7.63 -17.39
N LYS A 124 6.06 -7.86 -16.91
CA LYS A 124 7.18 -8.33 -17.75
C LYS A 124 7.17 -9.84 -17.97
N PHE A 125 6.61 -10.59 -17.03
CA PHE A 125 6.61 -12.05 -17.02
C PHE A 125 5.19 -12.61 -16.95
N PRO A 126 4.50 -12.75 -18.09
CA PRO A 126 3.09 -13.16 -18.13
C PRO A 126 2.80 -14.51 -17.49
N TYR A 127 3.74 -15.46 -17.55
CA TYR A 127 3.59 -16.80 -16.95
C TYR A 127 3.70 -16.82 -15.41
N LEU A 128 3.94 -15.67 -14.77
CA LEU A 128 3.83 -15.56 -13.32
C LEU A 128 2.40 -15.19 -12.94
N GLY A 129 1.80 -16.02 -12.09
CA GLY A 129 0.46 -15.82 -11.55
C GLY A 129 0.49 -14.95 -10.31
N GLU A 130 1.01 -15.54 -9.24
CA GLU A 130 1.25 -14.87 -7.97
C GLU A 130 2.67 -14.30 -7.92
N VAL A 131 2.75 -13.00 -7.64
CA VAL A 131 4.01 -12.31 -7.38
C VAL A 131 3.81 -11.45 -6.14
N SER A 132 4.59 -11.69 -5.10
CA SER A 132 4.61 -10.84 -3.91
C SER A 132 6.04 -10.42 -3.59
N VAL A 133 6.19 -9.16 -3.21
CA VAL A 133 7.48 -8.59 -2.80
C VAL A 133 7.34 -8.18 -1.33
N LEU A 134 8.15 -8.80 -0.49
CA LEU A 134 8.13 -8.67 0.96
C LEU A 134 9.45 -8.07 1.43
N ARG A 135 9.38 -7.18 2.41
CA ARG A 135 10.57 -6.67 3.10
C ARG A 135 10.88 -7.63 4.24
N ARG A 136 12.10 -8.13 4.28
CA ARG A 136 12.64 -8.96 5.35
C ARG A 136 13.62 -8.11 6.14
N PHE A 137 13.11 -7.49 7.19
CA PHE A 137 13.94 -6.69 8.09
C PHE A 137 15.01 -7.58 8.76
N PRO A 138 16.22 -7.06 9.01
CA PRO A 138 16.60 -5.65 8.82
C PRO A 138 17.10 -5.28 7.42
N SER A 139 17.52 -6.23 6.56
CA SER A 139 18.31 -5.90 5.36
C SER A 139 17.96 -6.67 4.07
N GLU A 140 16.87 -7.44 4.01
CA GLU A 140 16.58 -8.30 2.85
C GLU A 140 15.25 -7.95 2.16
N VAL A 141 15.17 -8.28 0.87
CA VAL A 141 13.91 -8.29 0.11
C VAL A 141 13.66 -9.69 -0.41
N GLU A 142 12.49 -10.24 -0.11
CA GLU A 142 12.04 -11.53 -0.60
C GLU A 142 10.99 -11.31 -1.71
N ILE A 143 11.23 -11.90 -2.87
CA ILE A 143 10.30 -11.95 -4.00
C ILE A 143 9.77 -13.38 -4.09
N ARG A 144 8.50 -13.59 -3.76
CA ARG A 144 7.84 -14.88 -3.92
C ARG A 144 7.12 -14.92 -5.25
N VAL A 145 7.35 -15.98 -6.00
CA VAL A 145 6.73 -16.20 -7.31
C VAL A 145 6.08 -17.58 -7.39
N ALA A 146 4.95 -17.66 -8.07
CA ALA A 146 4.34 -18.92 -8.49
C ALA A 146 3.96 -18.84 -9.97
N GLU A 147 4.12 -19.95 -10.68
CA GLU A 147 3.67 -20.05 -12.07
C GLU A 147 2.15 -19.98 -12.17
N GLU A 148 1.68 -19.31 -13.21
CA GLU A 148 0.29 -19.30 -13.61
C GLU A 148 -0.04 -20.62 -14.32
N PRO A 149 -1.00 -21.42 -13.82
CA PRO A 149 -1.44 -22.62 -14.50
C PRO A 149 -2.03 -22.28 -15.87
N VAL A 150 -1.67 -23.06 -16.89
CA VAL A 150 -2.21 -22.89 -18.24
C VAL A 150 -3.56 -23.59 -18.32
N CYS A 151 -4.61 -22.88 -18.71
CA CYS A 151 -5.94 -23.46 -18.92
C CYS A 151 -6.11 -24.04 -20.31
N GLY A 152 -5.58 -23.37 -21.33
CA GLY A 152 -5.73 -23.80 -22.71
C GLY A 152 -5.31 -22.74 -23.73
N ALA A 153 -5.35 -23.11 -25.00
CA ALA A 153 -5.06 -22.26 -26.13
C ALA A 153 -6.35 -21.92 -26.89
N VAL A 154 -6.63 -20.64 -27.09
CA VAL A 154 -7.78 -20.14 -27.85
C VAL A 154 -7.32 -19.64 -29.21
N ALA A 155 -8.06 -19.95 -30.27
CA ALA A 155 -7.75 -19.43 -31.60
C ALA A 155 -7.94 -17.90 -31.68
N TYR A 156 -6.99 -17.20 -32.30
CA TYR A 156 -7.02 -15.76 -32.52
C TYR A 156 -6.45 -15.43 -33.91
N GLY A 157 -7.34 -15.32 -34.89
CA GLY A 157 -6.95 -15.20 -36.30
C GLY A 157 -6.13 -16.42 -36.76
N LYS A 158 -4.89 -16.20 -37.19
CA LYS A 158 -3.93 -17.27 -37.57
C LYS A 158 -3.04 -17.74 -36.42
N LYS A 159 -3.24 -17.21 -35.21
CA LYS A 159 -2.44 -17.49 -34.02
C LYS A 159 -3.29 -18.11 -32.92
N TYR A 160 -2.65 -18.44 -31.82
CA TYR A 160 -3.27 -18.98 -30.61
C TYR A 160 -2.87 -18.14 -29.39
N ILE A 161 -3.83 -17.87 -28.52
CA ILE A 161 -3.59 -17.24 -27.24
C ILE A 161 -3.55 -18.34 -26.18
N VAL A 162 -2.43 -18.45 -25.49
CA VAL A 162 -2.30 -19.32 -24.32
C VAL A 162 -2.92 -18.58 -23.13
N ALA A 163 -4.03 -19.07 -22.61
CA ALA A 163 -4.75 -18.48 -21.49
C ALA A 163 -4.34 -19.13 -20.16
N GLY A 164 -4.11 -18.29 -19.14
CA GLY A 164 -3.91 -18.71 -17.75
C GLY A 164 -5.23 -18.96 -17.01
N ALA A 165 -5.14 -19.50 -15.80
CA ALA A 165 -6.26 -19.72 -14.90
C ALA A 165 -6.94 -18.42 -14.44
N ASP A 166 -6.15 -17.35 -14.31
CA ASP A 166 -6.65 -16.00 -14.02
C ASP A 166 -7.31 -15.31 -15.22
N GLY A 167 -7.37 -15.96 -16.39
CA GLY A 167 -7.98 -15.42 -17.61
C GLY A 167 -7.11 -14.45 -18.40
N ARG A 168 -5.82 -14.30 -18.04
CA ARG A 168 -4.86 -13.51 -18.83
C ARG A 168 -4.27 -14.30 -19.98
N ALA A 169 -3.89 -13.59 -21.04
CA ALA A 169 -3.05 -14.13 -22.10
C ALA A 169 -1.61 -14.25 -21.58
N LEU A 170 -1.08 -15.45 -21.48
CA LEU A 170 0.31 -15.70 -21.10
C LEU A 170 1.25 -15.52 -22.29
N GLU A 171 0.82 -15.99 -23.47
CA GLU A 171 1.59 -15.95 -24.71
C GLU A 171 0.64 -15.87 -25.91
N ILE A 172 1.12 -15.27 -27.01
CA ILE A 172 0.48 -15.37 -28.32
C ILE A 172 1.43 -16.14 -29.23
N ALA A 173 1.09 -17.40 -29.51
CA ALA A 173 1.91 -18.33 -30.26
C ALA A 173 1.32 -18.61 -31.65
N ASP A 174 2.16 -18.98 -32.62
CA ASP A 174 1.67 -19.33 -33.96
C ASP A 174 0.98 -20.71 -33.99
N ARG A 175 1.25 -21.55 -32.98
CA ARG A 175 0.66 -22.88 -32.80
C ARG A 175 0.37 -23.12 -31.31
N PRO A 176 -0.61 -23.96 -30.96
CA PRO A 176 -0.85 -24.32 -29.57
C PRO A 176 0.39 -25.04 -28.99
N PRO A 177 0.88 -24.65 -27.79
CA PRO A 177 1.98 -25.36 -27.14
C PRO A 177 1.65 -26.84 -26.90
N LYS A 178 2.69 -27.69 -26.89
CA LYS A 178 2.53 -29.12 -26.63
C LYS A 178 1.89 -29.35 -25.24
N GLY A 179 0.90 -30.23 -25.18
CA GLY A 179 0.18 -30.55 -23.95
C GLY A 179 -0.86 -29.50 -23.52
N CYS A 180 -1.07 -28.44 -24.31
CA CYS A 180 -2.07 -27.42 -24.04
C CYS A 180 -3.41 -27.79 -24.71
N ALA A 181 -4.49 -27.82 -23.94
CA ALA A 181 -5.83 -28.08 -24.45
C ALA A 181 -6.28 -26.95 -25.40
N VAL A 182 -6.83 -27.29 -26.57
CA VAL A 182 -7.39 -26.29 -27.48
C VAL A 182 -8.83 -25.97 -27.11
N LEU A 183 -9.11 -24.70 -26.81
CA LEU A 183 -10.45 -24.23 -26.47
C LEU A 183 -11.15 -23.74 -27.74
N LYS A 184 -12.23 -24.42 -28.13
CA LYS A 184 -13.02 -24.15 -29.35
C LYS A 184 -14.30 -23.39 -29.02
N GLY A 185 -14.89 -22.74 -30.02
CA GLY A 185 -16.16 -22.01 -29.87
C GLY A 185 -16.06 -20.67 -29.16
N LEU A 186 -14.84 -20.17 -28.93
CA LEU A 186 -14.58 -18.91 -28.24
C LEU A 186 -14.18 -17.83 -29.25
N GLY A 187 -14.94 -16.73 -29.29
CA GLY A 187 -14.55 -15.53 -30.03
C GLY A 187 -13.73 -14.61 -29.13
N VAL A 188 -12.55 -14.18 -29.60
CA VAL A 188 -11.69 -13.22 -28.90
C VAL A 188 -11.74 -11.87 -29.62
N LYS A 189 -12.11 -10.82 -28.88
CA LYS A 189 -12.16 -9.43 -29.36
C LYS A 189 -10.77 -8.80 -29.31
N ASN A 190 -10.08 -8.93 -28.18
CA ASN A 190 -8.76 -8.35 -27.97
C ASN A 190 -7.93 -9.21 -27.01
N ALA A 191 -6.64 -9.29 -27.26
CA ALA A 191 -5.71 -9.99 -26.39
C ALA A 191 -4.30 -9.42 -26.51
N ARG A 192 -3.64 -9.28 -25.37
CA ARG A 192 -2.24 -8.89 -25.27
C ARG A 192 -1.57 -9.73 -24.19
N ALA A 193 -0.37 -10.25 -24.48
CA ALA A 193 0.40 -10.98 -23.48
C ALA A 193 0.56 -10.17 -22.18
N GLY A 194 0.26 -10.79 -21.05
CA GLY A 194 0.24 -10.18 -19.72
C GLY A 194 -1.08 -9.49 -19.34
N ALA A 195 -2.03 -9.32 -20.26
CA ALA A 195 -3.32 -8.69 -20.03
C ALA A 195 -4.48 -9.71 -20.06
N ALA A 196 -5.65 -9.32 -19.54
CA ALA A 196 -6.86 -10.13 -19.60
C ALA A 196 -7.28 -10.38 -21.05
N VAL A 197 -7.77 -11.59 -21.34
CA VAL A 197 -8.35 -11.91 -22.66
C VAL A 197 -9.77 -11.38 -22.70
N GLU A 198 -10.07 -10.55 -23.70
CA GLU A 198 -11.42 -10.03 -23.95
C GLU A 198 -12.14 -10.94 -24.94
N PHE A 199 -13.15 -11.67 -24.44
CA PHE A 199 -14.02 -12.49 -25.28
C PHE A 199 -15.20 -11.68 -25.85
N THR A 200 -15.72 -12.09 -27.00
CA THR A 200 -16.87 -11.45 -27.65
C THR A 200 -18.17 -11.66 -26.87
N GLY A 201 -18.31 -12.81 -26.18
CA GLY A 201 -19.49 -13.15 -25.39
C GLY A 201 -19.37 -12.73 -23.92
N GLY A 202 -20.44 -12.15 -23.37
CA GLY A 202 -20.55 -11.88 -21.93
C GLY A 202 -20.57 -13.19 -21.13
N GLY A 203 -19.82 -13.26 -20.03
CA GLY A 203 -19.76 -14.44 -19.15
C GLY A 203 -18.89 -15.60 -19.65
N THR A 204 -18.41 -15.54 -20.90
CA THR A 204 -17.56 -16.60 -21.48
C THR A 204 -16.24 -16.80 -20.72
N ALA A 205 -15.62 -15.70 -20.27
CA ALA A 205 -14.38 -15.76 -19.47
C ALA A 205 -14.58 -16.53 -18.16
N GLU A 206 -15.71 -16.29 -17.48
CA GLU A 206 -16.04 -16.96 -16.22
C GLU A 206 -16.37 -18.44 -16.45
N LEU A 207 -17.10 -18.76 -17.52
CA LEU A 207 -17.37 -20.14 -17.91
C LEU A 207 -16.07 -20.92 -18.15
N VAL A 208 -15.15 -20.36 -18.95
CA VAL A 208 -13.84 -20.99 -19.24
C VAL A 208 -13.06 -21.20 -17.95
N ARG A 209 -13.04 -20.22 -17.05
CA ARG A 209 -12.36 -20.34 -15.75
C ARG A 209 -12.97 -21.45 -14.90
N THR A 210 -14.28 -21.47 -14.74
CA THR A 210 -15.00 -22.47 -13.93
C THR A 210 -14.76 -23.88 -14.45
N VAL A 211 -14.87 -24.09 -15.76
CA VAL A 211 -14.63 -25.40 -16.38
C VAL A 211 -13.16 -25.83 -16.23
N SER A 212 -12.22 -24.92 -16.47
CA SER A 212 -10.79 -25.23 -16.37
C SER A 212 -10.35 -25.52 -14.93
N ASP A 213 -10.89 -24.79 -13.95
CA ASP A 213 -10.65 -25.04 -12.53
C ASP A 213 -11.24 -26.38 -12.08
N ALA A 214 -12.44 -26.74 -12.56
CA ALA A 214 -13.06 -28.02 -12.27
C ALA A 214 -12.22 -29.19 -12.82
N PHE A 215 -11.76 -29.10 -14.07
CA PHE A 215 -10.88 -30.12 -14.66
C PHE A 215 -9.56 -30.28 -13.90
N ARG A 216 -8.94 -29.17 -13.49
CA ARG A 216 -7.71 -29.19 -12.67
C ARG A 216 -7.93 -29.83 -11.31
N LYS A 217 -9.00 -29.45 -10.60
CA LYS A 217 -9.35 -30.03 -9.29
C LYS A 217 -9.72 -31.50 -9.38
N GLY A 218 -10.36 -31.90 -10.49
CA GLY A 218 -10.74 -33.27 -10.77
C GLY A 218 -9.61 -34.16 -11.29
N GLY A 219 -8.42 -33.61 -11.58
CA GLY A 219 -7.26 -34.35 -12.06
C GLY A 219 -7.36 -34.82 -13.52
N LEU A 220 -8.17 -34.14 -14.35
CA LEU A 220 -8.26 -34.43 -15.78
C LEU A 220 -7.18 -33.65 -16.56
N ASP A 221 -5.93 -34.10 -16.43
CA ASP A 221 -4.78 -33.36 -16.96
C ASP A 221 -4.49 -33.62 -18.45
N ARG A 222 -5.18 -34.59 -19.07
CA ARG A 222 -4.97 -35.01 -20.48
C ARG A 222 -6.06 -34.54 -21.44
N ILE A 223 -6.71 -33.42 -21.13
CA ILE A 223 -7.70 -32.84 -22.01
C ILE A 223 -7.01 -32.24 -23.24
N SER A 224 -7.38 -32.71 -24.42
CA SER A 224 -6.82 -32.28 -25.71
C SER A 224 -7.57 -31.10 -26.30
N SER A 225 -8.90 -31.05 -26.14
CA SER A 225 -9.70 -29.89 -26.54
C SER A 225 -10.98 -29.79 -25.75
N VAL A 226 -11.50 -28.57 -25.58
CA VAL A 226 -12.81 -28.31 -24.95
C VAL A 226 -13.61 -27.40 -25.88
N ASP A 227 -14.87 -27.75 -26.15
CA ASP A 227 -15.76 -26.96 -26.98
C ASP A 227 -16.74 -26.15 -26.12
N PHE A 228 -16.71 -24.83 -26.28
CA PHE A 228 -17.58 -23.85 -25.60
C PHE A 228 -18.60 -23.20 -26.55
N SER A 229 -18.76 -23.73 -27.77
CA SER A 229 -19.69 -23.16 -28.77
C SER A 229 -21.14 -23.09 -28.27
N GLN A 230 -21.51 -23.98 -27.35
CA GLN A 230 -22.84 -24.03 -26.72
C GLN A 230 -22.70 -23.98 -25.19
N PRO A 231 -23.19 -22.93 -24.51
CA PRO A 231 -23.10 -22.81 -23.05
C PRO A 231 -23.78 -23.95 -22.27
N SER A 232 -24.77 -24.60 -22.88
CA SER A 232 -25.52 -25.72 -22.31
C SER A 232 -24.89 -27.09 -22.55
N ARG A 233 -23.79 -27.16 -23.31
CA ARG A 233 -23.16 -28.41 -23.72
C ARG A 233 -21.65 -28.25 -23.84
N ILE A 234 -20.95 -28.62 -22.77
CA ILE A 234 -19.49 -28.68 -22.73
C ILE A 234 -19.03 -30.06 -23.19
N LEU A 235 -18.32 -30.10 -24.32
CA LEU A 235 -17.67 -31.31 -24.83
C LEU A 235 -16.17 -31.22 -24.59
N ALA A 236 -15.57 -32.23 -23.97
CA ALA A 236 -14.12 -32.31 -23.86
C ALA A 236 -13.60 -33.57 -24.53
N VAL A 237 -12.49 -33.45 -25.25
CA VAL A 237 -11.77 -34.59 -25.83
C VAL A 237 -10.63 -34.94 -24.90
N TYR A 238 -10.63 -36.17 -24.38
CA TYR A 238 -9.62 -36.71 -23.49
C TYR A 238 -8.64 -37.60 -24.26
N ASP A 239 -7.34 -37.35 -24.08
CA ASP A 239 -6.22 -38.08 -24.70
C ASP A 239 -6.32 -38.23 -26.24
N GLY A 240 -7.00 -37.28 -26.89
CA GLY A 240 -7.25 -37.27 -28.34
C GLY A 240 -8.18 -38.37 -28.85
N ARG A 241 -8.80 -39.17 -27.97
CA ARG A 241 -9.51 -40.41 -28.34
C ARG A 241 -10.97 -40.41 -27.91
N VAL A 242 -11.25 -39.96 -26.69
CA VAL A 242 -12.59 -40.07 -26.08
C VAL A 242 -13.23 -38.70 -26.01
N THR A 243 -14.44 -38.56 -26.54
CA THR A 243 -15.25 -37.34 -26.37
C THR A 243 -16.20 -37.54 -25.20
N ILE A 244 -16.01 -36.74 -24.16
CA ILE A 244 -16.85 -36.75 -22.96
C ILE A 244 -17.81 -35.57 -23.04
N ASN A 245 -19.09 -35.85 -22.89
CA ASN A 245 -20.14 -34.83 -22.84
C ASN A 245 -20.49 -34.53 -21.39
N PHE A 246 -20.07 -33.36 -20.90
CA PHE A 246 -20.39 -32.89 -19.55
C PHE A 246 -21.75 -32.19 -19.46
N GLY A 247 -22.38 -31.88 -20.60
CA GLY A 247 -23.64 -31.13 -20.65
C GLY A 247 -23.48 -29.74 -20.07
N LEU A 248 -24.42 -29.33 -19.21
CA LEU A 248 -24.37 -28.05 -18.50
C LEU A 248 -23.13 -27.96 -17.58
N PRO A 249 -22.56 -26.76 -17.39
CA PRO A 249 -21.43 -26.56 -16.47
C PRO A 249 -21.79 -26.68 -14.99
N SER A 250 -23.05 -26.98 -14.65
CA SER A 250 -23.47 -27.34 -13.29
C SER A 250 -22.90 -28.70 -12.88
N ASP A 251 -22.53 -28.80 -11.61
CA ASP A 251 -22.06 -30.03 -10.95
C ASP A 251 -20.89 -30.71 -11.68
N LEU A 252 -20.03 -29.93 -12.32
CA LEU A 252 -18.85 -30.43 -13.03
C LEU A 252 -17.97 -31.27 -12.10
N ASP A 253 -17.77 -30.84 -10.85
CA ASP A 253 -16.99 -31.58 -9.87
C ASP A 253 -17.52 -33.01 -9.66
N TYR A 254 -18.84 -33.19 -9.65
CA TYR A 254 -19.46 -34.51 -9.56
C TYR A 254 -19.23 -35.31 -10.84
N LYS A 255 -19.55 -34.72 -12.01
CA LYS A 255 -19.45 -35.40 -13.32
C LYS A 255 -18.01 -35.84 -13.65
N ILE A 256 -17.02 -35.04 -13.26
CA ILE A 256 -15.61 -35.34 -13.48
C ILE A 256 -15.17 -36.56 -12.67
N ARG A 257 -15.69 -36.77 -11.45
CA ARG A 257 -15.37 -37.96 -10.65
C ARG A 257 -15.82 -39.26 -11.31
N PHE A 258 -16.91 -39.24 -12.09
CA PHE A 258 -17.38 -40.41 -12.85
C PHE A 258 -16.65 -40.62 -14.18
N ALA A 259 -15.97 -39.59 -14.68
CA ALA A 259 -15.24 -39.63 -15.93
C ALA A 259 -13.78 -40.12 -15.80
N ARG A 260 -13.30 -40.30 -14.56
CA ARG A 260 -11.99 -40.88 -14.25
C ARG A 260 -12.03 -42.40 -14.36
#